data_AF-A0A1D6F6D6-F1
#
_entry.id   AF-A0A1D6F6D6-F1
#
_cell.length_a   1.000
_cell.length_b   1.000
_cell.length_c   1.000
_cell.angle_alpha   90.00
_cell.angle_beta   90.00
_cell.angle_gamma   90.00
#
_symmetry.space_group_name_H-M   'P 1'
#
loop_
_entity.id
_entity.type
_entity.pdbx_description
1 polymer ?
#
loop_
_entity_poly.entity_id
_entity_poly.type
_entity_poly.pdbx_seq_one_letter_code
_entity_poly.pdbx_strand_id
1 'polypeptide(L)'
;MKWLFCSFPKVRIDGPYGAPAQDYKQYDVVLLVGQGIGATPMISIIKDIINNMKQLDGDLEADDASSSSSLPSFRTQRAYFYWVTREQGSFEWFHGIMDEVAETDKKGIIELHNHCTSVYKDGDLRSRVIAQLQMLNQAKHNIDVISGTRVKTHFARPDWPNVYKHIAENHQNQRVGVFYCGGGPEPLKTLRELAKDFSRKTNTKFEFHKENF
;
A
#
# COMPACT_ATOMS: atom_id res chain seq x y z
N MET A 1 -26.81 -26.11 -36.00
CA MET A 1 -25.76 -25.20 -35.48
C MET A 1 -24.93 -25.95 -34.45
N LYS A 2 -23.69 -26.32 -34.80
CA LYS A 2 -22.73 -26.94 -33.88
C LYS A 2 -22.03 -25.82 -33.13
N TRP A 3 -22.25 -25.73 -31.82
CA TRP A 3 -21.42 -24.92 -30.93
C TRP A 3 -20.01 -25.51 -30.93
N LEU A 4 -19.05 -24.78 -31.49
CA LEU A 4 -17.63 -25.09 -31.35
C LEU A 4 -17.28 -24.85 -29.87
N PHE A 5 -17.09 -25.93 -29.11
CA PHE A 5 -16.46 -25.88 -27.80
C PHE A 5 -15.06 -25.30 -27.98
N CYS A 6 -14.89 -24.02 -27.68
CA CYS A 6 -13.58 -23.39 -27.65
C CYS A 6 -12.88 -23.90 -26.38
N SER A 7 -11.97 -24.86 -26.52
CA SER A 7 -11.11 -25.30 -25.41
C SER A 7 -10.29 -24.11 -24.95
N PHE A 8 -10.34 -23.80 -23.66
CA PHE A 8 -9.45 -22.79 -23.09
C PHE A 8 -7.98 -23.13 -23.36
N PRO A 9 -7.12 -22.13 -23.58
CA PRO A 9 -5.70 -22.35 -23.82
C PRO A 9 -5.05 -23.00 -22.60
N LYS A 10 -4.09 -23.90 -22.83
CA LYS A 10 -3.28 -24.51 -21.76
C LYS A 10 -2.27 -23.48 -21.27
N VAL A 11 -2.41 -23.06 -20.01
CA VAL A 11 -1.43 -22.21 -19.32
C VAL A 11 -0.33 -23.09 -18.74
N ARG A 12 0.93 -22.72 -18.98
CA ARG A 12 2.10 -23.33 -18.32
C ARG A 12 2.68 -22.31 -17.36
N ILE A 13 2.88 -22.72 -16.11
CA ILE A 13 3.43 -21.89 -15.05
C ILE A 13 4.85 -22.37 -14.79
N ASP A 14 5.78 -21.43 -14.73
CA ASP A 14 7.17 -21.68 -14.35
C ASP A 14 7.56 -20.69 -13.24
N GLY A 15 8.21 -21.20 -12.19
CA GLY A 15 8.45 -20.46 -10.94
C GLY A 15 7.33 -20.61 -9.91
N PRO A 16 7.64 -20.35 -8.63
CA PRO A 16 7.94 -19.00 -8.18
C PRO A 16 9.43 -18.66 -8.21
N TYR A 17 9.75 -17.53 -8.82
CA TYR A 17 11.02 -16.84 -8.63
C TYR A 17 10.87 -16.00 -7.35
N GLY A 18 11.83 -16.05 -6.42
CA GLY A 18 11.67 -15.55 -5.05
C GLY A 18 10.97 -14.18 -4.96
N ALA A 19 9.99 -14.07 -4.06
CA ALA A 19 9.20 -12.85 -3.93
C ALA A 19 10.07 -11.72 -3.34
N PRO A 20 10.14 -10.55 -3.99
CA PRO A 20 10.83 -9.40 -3.41
C PRO A 20 10.07 -8.88 -2.18
N ALA A 21 10.77 -8.15 -1.30
CA ALA A 21 10.28 -7.65 -0.02
C ALA A 21 9.74 -8.69 0.99
N GLN A 22 10.14 -9.98 0.95
CA GLN A 22 9.74 -10.97 1.98
C GLN A 22 10.04 -10.55 3.42
N ASP A 23 11.07 -9.74 3.59
CA ASP A 23 11.51 -9.16 4.84
C ASP A 23 10.48 -8.24 5.51
N TYR A 24 9.40 -7.83 4.82
CA TYR A 24 8.38 -6.96 5.41
C TYR A 24 7.79 -7.52 6.72
N LYS A 25 7.69 -8.87 6.83
CA LYS A 25 7.15 -9.58 8.00
C LYS A 25 7.99 -9.39 9.27
N GLN A 26 9.25 -8.97 9.15
CA GLN A 26 10.16 -8.76 10.28
C GLN A 26 9.99 -7.39 10.94
N TYR A 27 9.21 -6.49 10.34
CA TYR A 27 8.98 -5.14 10.82
C TYR A 27 7.63 -5.02 11.52
N ASP A 28 7.61 -4.27 12.62
CA ASP A 28 6.38 -3.94 13.36
C ASP A 28 5.50 -2.99 12.53
N VAL A 29 6.15 -2.08 11.80
CA VAL A 29 5.52 -1.11 10.90
C VAL A 29 6.16 -1.17 9.52
N VAL A 30 5.35 -1.12 8.46
CA VAL A 30 5.85 -1.05 7.07
C VAL A 30 5.37 0.19 6.36
N LEU A 31 6.26 0.85 5.63
CA LEU A 31 5.98 1.94 4.70
C LEU A 31 6.24 1.44 3.29
N LEU A 32 5.17 1.12 2.56
CA LEU A 32 5.20 0.61 1.20
C LEU A 32 4.99 1.79 0.23
N VAL A 33 5.95 2.03 -0.67
CA VAL A 33 5.88 3.09 -1.67
C VAL A 33 5.96 2.49 -3.07
N GLY A 34 4.84 2.51 -3.78
CA GLY A 34 4.75 2.05 -5.17
C GLY A 34 4.64 3.23 -6.13
N GLN A 35 5.55 3.32 -7.11
CA GLN A 35 5.49 4.32 -8.16
C GLN A 35 5.04 3.71 -9.50
N GLY A 36 3.95 4.24 -10.07
CA GLY A 36 3.37 3.71 -11.31
C GLY A 36 3.03 2.23 -11.17
N ILE A 37 3.54 1.41 -12.10
CA ILE A 37 3.36 -0.06 -12.09
C ILE A 37 3.97 -0.75 -10.85
N GLY A 38 4.92 -0.09 -10.17
CA GLY A 38 5.55 -0.58 -8.94
C GLY A 38 4.60 -0.70 -7.74
N ALA A 39 3.33 -0.26 -7.88
CA ALA A 39 2.28 -0.55 -6.92
C ALA A 39 1.82 -2.01 -6.91
N THR A 40 1.84 -2.68 -8.06
CA THR A 40 1.39 -4.08 -8.22
C THR A 40 2.01 -5.02 -7.19
N PRO A 41 3.35 -5.06 -7.02
CA PRO A 41 3.95 -5.92 -6.00
C PRO A 41 3.59 -5.51 -4.57
N MET A 42 3.53 -4.21 -4.27
CA MET A 42 3.17 -3.71 -2.95
C MET A 42 1.74 -4.08 -2.56
N ILE A 43 0.84 -4.11 -3.54
CA ILE A 43 -0.55 -4.54 -3.35
C ILE A 43 -0.64 -6.03 -3.02
N SER A 44 0.27 -6.86 -3.56
CA SER A 44 0.38 -8.26 -3.14
C SER A 44 0.78 -8.38 -1.67
N ILE A 45 1.67 -7.51 -1.18
CA ILE A 45 2.05 -7.45 0.24
C ILE A 45 0.85 -7.03 1.09
N ILE A 46 0.09 -6.01 0.68
CA ILE A 46 -1.12 -5.57 1.38
C ILE A 46 -2.14 -6.72 1.50
N LYS A 47 -2.36 -7.48 0.41
CA LYS A 47 -3.21 -8.67 0.46
C LYS A 47 -2.72 -9.74 1.42
N ASP A 48 -1.42 -10.01 1.44
CA ASP A 48 -0.83 -10.96 2.39
C ASP A 48 -1.03 -10.47 3.83
N ILE A 49 -0.82 -9.18 4.11
CA ILE A 49 -1.09 -8.58 5.44
C ILE A 49 -2.55 -8.80 5.86
N ILE A 50 -3.53 -8.49 4.99
CA ILE A 50 -4.96 -8.71 5.28
C ILE A 50 -5.25 -10.18 5.58
N ASN A 51 -4.69 -11.10 4.79
CA ASN A 51 -4.94 -12.52 4.98
C ASN A 51 -4.35 -13.05 6.30
N ASN A 52 -3.13 -12.64 6.66
CA ASN A 52 -2.52 -13.01 7.93
C ASN A 52 -3.33 -12.43 9.12
N MET A 53 -3.90 -11.22 8.98
CA MET A 53 -4.79 -10.65 10.01
C MET A 53 -6.08 -11.46 10.17
N LYS A 54 -6.73 -11.86 9.07
CA LYS A 54 -7.97 -12.68 9.11
C LYS A 54 -7.74 -14.02 9.81
N GLN A 55 -6.57 -14.64 9.62
CA GLN A 55 -6.21 -15.90 10.30
C GLN A 55 -6.07 -15.71 11.80
N LEU A 56 -5.35 -14.67 12.24
CA LEU A 56 -5.19 -14.37 13.67
C LEU A 56 -6.51 -14.08 14.40
N ASP A 57 -7.47 -13.44 13.72
CA ASP A 57 -8.81 -13.19 14.29
C ASP A 57 -9.71 -14.44 14.29
N GLY A 58 -9.50 -15.39 13.36
CA GLY A 58 -10.26 -16.64 13.26
C GLY A 58 -9.83 -17.72 14.27
N ASP A 59 -8.55 -17.75 14.63
CA ASP A 59 -8.01 -18.74 15.58
C ASP A 59 -8.40 -18.45 17.05
N LEU A 60 -8.91 -17.24 17.34
CA LEU A 60 -9.39 -16.87 18.68
C LEU A 60 -10.82 -17.35 18.98
N GLU A 61 -11.56 -17.86 17.98
CA GLU A 61 -12.92 -18.41 18.14
C GLU A 61 -12.92 -19.95 18.16
N ALA A 62 -11.77 -20.61 17.99
CA ALA A 62 -11.61 -22.06 18.04
C ALA A 62 -10.84 -22.47 19.31
N ASP A 63 -11.57 -22.59 20.40
CA ASP A 63 -11.11 -23.19 21.66
C ASP A 63 -10.92 -24.71 21.44
N ASP A 64 -9.74 -25.16 21.02
CA ASP A 64 -9.24 -26.49 21.38
C ASP A 64 -7.71 -26.62 21.23
N ALA A 65 -7.13 -27.39 22.14
CA ALA A 65 -5.71 -27.55 22.36
C ALA A 65 -4.99 -28.28 21.21
N SER A 66 -3.67 -28.00 21.11
CA SER A 66 -2.63 -28.78 20.43
C SER A 66 -2.42 -28.57 18.92
N SER A 67 -1.55 -27.62 18.59
CA SER A 67 -0.38 -27.94 17.75
C SER A 67 0.58 -26.75 17.70
N SER A 68 1.74 -26.93 18.32
CA SER A 68 2.89 -26.04 18.25
C SER A 68 3.52 -26.11 16.85
N SER A 69 2.90 -25.48 15.85
CA SER A 69 3.63 -25.07 14.65
C SER A 69 4.04 -23.62 14.85
N SER A 70 5.34 -23.39 15.01
CA SER A 70 5.96 -22.06 15.03
C SER A 70 5.71 -21.37 13.69
N LEU A 71 4.52 -20.79 13.52
CA LEU A 71 4.26 -19.83 12.46
C LEU A 71 5.29 -18.72 12.62
N PRO A 72 5.96 -18.27 11.53
CA PRO A 72 6.82 -17.10 11.60
C PRO A 72 5.99 -15.99 12.23
N SER A 73 6.44 -15.48 13.38
CA SER A 73 5.74 -14.42 14.10
C SER A 73 5.52 -13.27 13.14
N PHE A 74 4.30 -13.14 12.60
CA PHE A 74 3.93 -12.04 11.74
C PHE A 74 3.86 -10.81 12.63
N ARG A 75 4.87 -9.93 12.53
CA ARG A 75 5.03 -8.80 13.45
C ARG A 75 4.31 -7.53 13.00
N THR A 76 3.94 -7.46 11.72
CA THR A 76 3.42 -6.23 11.13
C THR A 76 2.06 -5.88 11.69
N GLN A 77 2.02 -4.81 12.50
CA GLN A 77 0.83 -4.29 13.16
C GLN A 77 0.30 -3.01 12.49
N ARG A 78 1.09 -2.39 11.61
CA ARG A 78 0.69 -1.21 10.84
C ARG A 78 1.38 -1.20 9.47
N ALA A 79 0.61 -0.89 8.44
CA ALA A 79 1.09 -0.72 7.08
C ALA A 79 0.61 0.62 6.50
N TYR A 80 1.55 1.41 5.99
CA TYR A 80 1.28 2.63 5.24
C TYR A 80 1.58 2.36 3.77
N PHE A 81 0.59 2.50 2.89
CA PHE A 81 0.78 2.32 1.46
C PHE A 81 0.60 3.64 0.72
N TYR A 82 1.65 4.10 0.07
CA TYR A 82 1.63 5.26 -0.81
C TYR A 82 1.78 4.81 -2.26
N TRP A 83 0.69 4.91 -3.01
CA TRP A 83 0.72 4.70 -4.46
C TRP A 83 0.82 6.03 -5.19
N VAL A 84 1.96 6.28 -5.82
CA VAL A 84 2.21 7.48 -6.61
C VAL A 84 2.16 7.15 -8.09
N THR A 85 1.18 7.66 -8.83
CA THR A 85 1.07 7.45 -10.29
C THR A 85 0.81 8.77 -11.03
N ARG A 86 1.03 8.75 -12.35
CA ARG A 86 0.60 9.81 -13.28
C ARG A 86 -0.65 9.39 -14.08
N GLU A 87 -0.99 8.11 -14.05
CA GLU A 87 -2.06 7.55 -14.86
C GLU A 87 -3.29 7.33 -13.99
N GLN A 88 -4.36 8.07 -14.25
CA GLN A 88 -5.62 7.94 -13.50
C GLN A 88 -6.22 6.53 -13.66
N GLY A 89 -6.17 5.98 -14.88
CA GLY A 89 -6.66 4.63 -15.18
C GLY A 89 -5.87 3.51 -14.48
N SER A 90 -4.68 3.78 -13.92
CA SER A 90 -3.97 2.74 -13.17
C SER A 90 -4.77 2.30 -11.95
N PHE A 91 -5.50 3.22 -11.30
CA PHE A 91 -6.27 2.92 -10.09
C PHE A 91 -7.40 1.90 -10.35
N GLU A 92 -7.90 1.82 -11.58
CA GLU A 92 -8.97 0.86 -11.93
C GLU A 92 -8.54 -0.59 -11.72
N TRP A 93 -7.27 -0.88 -11.99
CA TRP A 93 -6.74 -2.22 -11.92
C TRP A 93 -6.80 -2.83 -10.51
N PHE A 94 -6.90 -1.99 -9.47
CA PHE A 94 -6.88 -2.44 -8.07
C PHE A 94 -8.05 -1.93 -7.22
N HIS A 95 -9.14 -1.46 -7.84
CA HIS A 95 -10.38 -1.09 -7.14
C HIS A 95 -10.82 -2.09 -6.08
N GLY A 96 -10.99 -3.34 -6.50
CA GLY A 96 -11.54 -4.37 -5.62
C GLY A 96 -10.67 -4.63 -4.39
N ILE A 97 -9.36 -4.38 -4.49
CA ILE A 97 -8.45 -4.54 -3.36
C ILE A 97 -8.54 -3.33 -2.43
N MET A 98 -8.63 -2.12 -2.97
CA MET A 98 -8.80 -0.92 -2.16
C MET A 98 -10.12 -0.94 -1.39
N ASP A 99 -11.19 -1.40 -2.04
CA ASP A 99 -12.49 -1.55 -1.41
C ASP A 99 -12.48 -2.71 -0.39
N GLU A 100 -11.84 -3.84 -0.70
CA GLU A 100 -11.67 -4.93 0.27
C GLU A 100 -10.91 -4.46 1.51
N VAL A 101 -9.82 -3.71 1.35
CA VAL A 101 -9.07 -3.12 2.46
C VAL A 101 -9.97 -2.19 3.26
N ALA A 102 -10.69 -1.28 2.59
CA ALA A 102 -11.56 -0.31 3.26
C ALA A 102 -12.72 -0.97 4.02
N GLU A 103 -13.20 -2.13 3.58
CA GLU A 103 -14.31 -2.87 4.22
C GLU A 103 -13.82 -3.82 5.31
N THR A 104 -12.64 -4.42 5.14
CA THR A 104 -12.14 -5.47 6.04
C THR A 104 -11.28 -4.92 7.17
N ASP A 105 -10.56 -3.83 6.95
CA ASP A 105 -9.62 -3.28 7.93
C ASP A 105 -10.31 -2.41 9.00
N LYS A 106 -11.08 -3.06 9.87
CA LYS A 106 -11.79 -2.38 10.98
C LYS A 106 -10.86 -1.84 12.06
N LYS A 107 -9.66 -2.40 12.17
CA LYS A 107 -8.64 -2.03 13.16
C LYS A 107 -7.75 -0.88 12.66
N GLY A 108 -7.89 -0.48 11.39
CA GLY A 108 -7.07 0.55 10.78
C GLY A 108 -5.60 0.14 10.68
N ILE A 109 -5.30 -1.14 10.45
CA ILE A 109 -3.92 -1.62 10.29
C ILE A 109 -3.31 -1.09 8.99
N ILE A 110 -4.10 -0.88 7.95
CA ILE A 110 -3.67 -0.50 6.62
C ILE A 110 -4.17 0.90 6.28
N GLU A 111 -3.24 1.82 6.09
CA GLU A 111 -3.52 3.18 5.64
C GLU A 111 -3.16 3.32 4.16
N LEU A 112 -4.15 3.57 3.31
CA LEU A 112 -3.99 3.70 1.86
C LEU A 112 -3.95 5.18 1.45
N HIS A 113 -2.92 5.57 0.71
CA HIS A 113 -2.74 6.92 0.16
C HIS A 113 -2.49 6.86 -1.34
N ASN A 114 -3.52 7.19 -2.11
CA ASN A 114 -3.39 7.32 -3.56
C ASN A 114 -2.92 8.73 -3.92
N HIS A 115 -1.92 8.84 -4.79
CA HIS A 115 -1.35 10.11 -5.24
C HIS A 115 -1.31 10.16 -6.77
N CYS A 116 -2.16 11.00 -7.36
CA CYS A 116 -2.18 11.24 -8.79
C CYS A 116 -1.45 12.55 -9.14
N THR A 117 -0.27 12.42 -9.76
CA THR A 117 0.67 13.54 -9.97
C THR A 117 0.52 14.23 -11.33
N SER A 118 -0.29 13.68 -12.24
CA SER A 118 -0.55 14.27 -13.58
C SER A 118 -1.58 15.39 -13.58
N VAL A 119 -2.36 15.52 -12.50
CA VAL A 119 -3.40 16.55 -12.39
C VAL A 119 -2.82 17.97 -12.23
N TYR A 120 -1.50 18.10 -12.00
CA TYR A 120 -0.86 19.41 -11.88
C TYR A 120 -0.15 19.93 -13.14
N LYS A 121 -0.58 21.14 -13.53
CA LYS A 121 0.29 22.32 -13.55
C LYS A 121 -0.14 23.24 -12.39
N ASP A 122 0.82 23.76 -11.61
CA ASP A 122 0.55 24.66 -10.49
C ASP A 122 -0.36 25.84 -10.93
N GLY A 123 -1.45 26.07 -10.19
CA GLY A 123 -2.38 27.19 -10.41
C GLY A 123 -3.58 26.94 -11.34
N ASP A 124 -3.76 25.75 -11.90
CA ASP A 124 -4.89 25.48 -12.81
C ASP A 124 -6.24 25.38 -12.05
N LEU A 125 -7.22 26.20 -12.47
CA LEU A 125 -8.60 26.21 -11.97
C LEU A 125 -9.25 24.81 -12.02
N ARG A 126 -8.85 23.97 -12.98
CA ARG A 126 -9.35 22.59 -13.12
C ARG A 126 -9.04 21.75 -11.89
N SER A 127 -7.86 21.92 -11.28
CA SER A 127 -7.44 21.15 -10.11
C SER A 127 -8.27 21.50 -8.87
N ARG A 128 -8.62 22.78 -8.72
CA ARG A 128 -9.48 23.27 -7.63
C ARG A 128 -10.91 22.75 -7.78
N VAL A 129 -11.43 22.75 -9.00
CA VAL A 129 -12.77 22.20 -9.30
C VAL A 129 -12.80 20.70 -9.04
N ILE A 130 -11.81 19.94 -9.50
CA ILE A 130 -11.72 18.49 -9.26
C ILE A 130 -11.59 18.20 -7.77
N ALA A 131 -10.73 18.91 -7.03
CA ALA A 131 -10.60 18.74 -5.60
C ALA A 131 -11.91 19.04 -4.86
N GLN A 132 -12.64 20.09 -5.25
CA GLN A 132 -13.92 20.44 -4.64
C GLN A 132 -15.02 19.43 -4.98
N LEU A 133 -15.10 18.94 -6.22
CA LEU A 133 -16.00 17.85 -6.60
C LEU A 133 -15.69 16.57 -5.84
N GLN A 134 -14.42 16.24 -5.68
CA GLN A 134 -13.99 15.07 -4.91
C GLN A 134 -14.37 15.19 -3.43
N MET A 135 -14.15 16.35 -2.81
CA MET A 135 -14.58 16.61 -1.43
C MET A 135 -16.09 16.45 -1.27
N LEU A 136 -16.88 16.99 -2.20
CA LEU A 136 -18.35 16.89 -2.18
C LEU A 136 -18.81 15.44 -2.38
N ASN A 137 -18.22 14.70 -3.31
CA ASN A 137 -18.63 13.32 -3.59
C ASN A 137 -18.23 12.37 -2.45
N GLN A 138 -17.05 12.56 -1.87
CA GLN A 138 -16.63 11.83 -0.67
C GLN A 138 -17.56 12.10 0.51
N ALA A 139 -17.93 13.36 0.75
CA ALA A 139 -18.84 13.72 1.83
C ALA A 139 -20.26 13.13 1.65
N LYS A 140 -20.70 12.94 0.40
CA LYS A 140 -22.07 12.48 0.09
C LYS A 140 -22.20 10.97 -0.11
N HIS A 141 -21.18 10.33 -0.71
CA HIS A 141 -21.25 8.94 -1.16
C HIS A 141 -20.10 8.07 -0.61
N ASN A 142 -19.12 8.67 0.10
CA ASN A 142 -17.90 8.02 0.56
C ASN A 142 -17.12 7.31 -0.55
N ILE A 143 -17.17 7.88 -1.77
CA ILE A 143 -16.48 7.40 -2.96
C ILE A 143 -15.67 8.54 -3.57
N ASP A 144 -14.42 8.25 -3.88
CA ASP A 144 -13.49 9.12 -4.57
C ASP A 144 -13.84 9.23 -6.06
N VAL A 145 -13.98 10.44 -6.60
CA VAL A 145 -14.43 10.65 -8.01
C VAL A 145 -13.43 10.12 -9.03
N ILE A 146 -12.14 10.11 -8.69
CA ILE A 146 -11.07 9.80 -9.64
C ILE A 146 -10.69 8.34 -9.62
N SER A 147 -10.41 7.81 -8.44
CA SER A 147 -10.18 6.38 -8.32
C SER A 147 -11.50 5.65 -8.50
N GLY A 148 -12.61 6.08 -7.89
CA GLY A 148 -13.87 5.32 -7.82
C GLY A 148 -13.93 4.38 -6.61
N THR A 149 -12.96 4.50 -5.69
CA THR A 149 -12.85 3.68 -4.47
C THR A 149 -13.29 4.45 -3.23
N ARG A 150 -13.37 3.77 -2.07
CA ARG A 150 -13.54 4.44 -0.77
C ARG A 150 -12.26 5.16 -0.27
N VAL A 151 -11.13 5.00 -0.97
CA VAL A 151 -9.84 5.60 -0.62
C VAL A 151 -9.69 6.95 -1.31
N LYS A 152 -9.38 7.99 -0.53
CA LYS A 152 -9.17 9.34 -1.05
C LYS A 152 -7.89 9.44 -1.90
N THR A 153 -8.03 9.96 -3.12
CA THR A 153 -6.88 10.29 -3.98
C THR A 153 -6.39 11.71 -3.73
N HIS A 154 -5.11 11.87 -3.44
CA HIS A 154 -4.44 13.16 -3.36
C HIS A 154 -3.90 13.56 -4.73
N PHE A 155 -4.25 14.75 -5.22
CA PHE A 155 -3.53 15.35 -6.34
C PHE A 155 -2.35 16.07 -5.74
N ALA A 156 -1.19 15.42 -5.66
CA ALA A 156 0.12 15.98 -5.31
C ALA A 156 1.12 14.85 -5.17
N ARG A 157 2.40 15.19 -5.16
CA ARG A 157 3.39 14.28 -4.59
C ARG A 157 3.20 14.22 -3.08
N PRO A 158 3.44 13.07 -2.43
CA PRO A 158 3.50 13.00 -0.98
C PRO A 158 4.54 13.95 -0.41
N ASP A 159 4.22 14.62 0.69
CA ASP A 159 5.20 15.35 1.50
C ASP A 159 5.96 14.34 2.36
N TRP A 160 7.03 13.77 1.80
CA TRP A 160 7.79 12.72 2.48
C TRP A 160 8.31 13.14 3.85
N PRO A 161 8.90 14.34 4.05
CA PRO A 161 9.26 14.81 5.39
C PRO A 161 8.11 14.74 6.40
N ASN A 162 6.91 15.17 6.02
CA ASN A 162 5.74 15.11 6.90
C ASN A 162 5.26 13.67 7.13
N VAL A 163 5.32 12.81 6.11
CA VAL A 163 5.00 11.37 6.24
C VAL A 163 5.94 10.70 7.26
N TYR A 164 7.25 10.90 7.14
CA TYR A 164 8.23 10.35 8.09
C TYR A 164 8.02 10.89 9.50
N LYS A 165 7.73 12.19 9.63
CA LYS A 165 7.41 12.82 10.91
C LYS A 165 6.19 12.16 11.55
N HIS A 166 5.10 12.04 10.81
CA HIS A 166 3.87 11.41 11.28
C HIS A 166 4.09 9.97 11.74
N ILE A 167 4.85 9.17 10.97
CA ILE A 167 5.17 7.78 11.35
C ILE A 167 6.04 7.75 12.61
N ALA A 168 7.06 8.61 12.71
CA ALA A 168 7.95 8.65 13.88
C ALA A 168 7.23 9.07 15.16
N GLU A 169 6.26 10.00 15.08
CA GLU A 169 5.48 10.45 16.23
C GLU A 169 4.55 9.36 16.75
N ASN A 170 3.94 8.58 15.85
CA ASN A 170 2.99 7.53 16.21
C ASN A 170 3.64 6.19 16.60
N HIS A 171 4.87 5.92 16.14
CA HIS A 171 5.54 4.62 16.30
C HIS A 171 6.89 4.75 17.02
N GLN A 172 6.88 5.36 18.20
CA GLN A 172 8.10 5.54 19.00
C GLN A 172 8.68 4.20 19.44
N ASN A 173 10.01 4.07 19.37
CA ASN A 173 10.77 2.87 19.73
C ASN A 173 10.47 1.62 18.87
N GLN A 174 9.80 1.77 17.74
CA GLN A 174 9.52 0.68 16.80
C GLN A 174 10.47 0.69 15.59
N ARG A 175 10.54 -0.44 14.89
CA ARG A 175 11.24 -0.56 13.61
C ARG A 175 10.27 -0.47 12.44
N VAL A 176 10.58 0.46 11.53
CA VAL A 176 9.82 0.75 10.31
C VAL A 176 10.61 0.27 9.10
N GLY A 177 10.06 -0.71 8.38
CA GLY A 177 10.59 -1.14 7.08
C GLY A 177 10.05 -0.26 5.96
N VAL A 178 10.93 0.48 5.27
CA VAL A 178 10.54 1.35 4.14
C VAL A 178 10.87 0.65 2.84
N PHE A 179 9.86 0.21 2.10
CA PHE A 179 10.00 -0.51 0.85
C PHE A 179 9.59 0.37 -0.32
N TYR A 180 10.50 0.59 -1.27
CA TYR A 180 10.24 1.39 -2.46
C TYR A 180 10.38 0.56 -3.73
N CYS A 181 9.34 0.55 -4.57
CA CYS A 181 9.37 0.01 -5.92
C CYS A 181 8.95 1.10 -6.92
N GLY A 182 9.87 1.46 -7.83
CA GLY A 182 9.64 2.52 -8.79
C GLY A 182 10.89 2.91 -9.58
N GLY A 183 10.67 3.55 -10.73
CA GLY A 183 11.75 3.98 -11.63
C GLY A 183 12.30 5.39 -11.37
N GLY A 184 11.65 6.19 -10.52
CA GLY A 184 12.02 7.58 -10.29
C GLY A 184 13.25 7.75 -9.38
N PRO A 185 14.36 8.37 -9.85
CA PRO A 185 15.56 8.51 -9.04
C PRO A 185 15.42 9.54 -7.91
N GLU A 186 14.50 10.50 -8.05
CA GLU A 186 14.29 11.55 -7.05
C GLU A 186 13.60 11.00 -5.78
N PRO A 187 12.41 10.34 -5.86
CA PRO A 187 11.80 9.72 -4.68
C PRO A 187 12.71 8.72 -3.97
N LEU A 188 13.46 7.92 -4.74
CA LEU A 188 14.40 6.94 -4.18
C LEU A 188 15.45 7.59 -3.26
N LYS A 189 16.06 8.69 -3.68
CA LYS A 189 17.08 9.39 -2.89
C LYS A 189 16.46 10.03 -1.67
N THR A 190 15.36 10.76 -1.87
CA THR A 190 14.63 11.47 -0.81
C THR A 190 14.19 10.51 0.30
N LEU A 191 13.55 9.39 -0.04
CA LEU A 191 13.11 8.39 0.95
C LEU A 191 14.29 7.79 1.71
N ARG A 192 15.38 7.46 1.02
CA ARG A 192 16.57 6.88 1.66
C ARG A 192 17.26 7.87 2.62
N GLU A 193 17.34 9.13 2.25
CA GLU A 193 17.93 10.18 3.10
C GLU A 193 17.07 10.44 4.33
N LEU A 194 15.75 10.56 4.16
CA LEU A 194 14.81 10.73 5.27
C LEU A 194 14.85 9.55 6.25
N ALA A 195 14.94 8.31 5.75
CA ALA A 195 15.09 7.14 6.61
C ALA A 195 16.33 7.24 7.51
N LYS A 196 17.47 7.68 6.97
CA LYS A 196 18.69 7.90 7.75
C LYS A 196 18.53 9.04 8.77
N ASP A 197 17.95 10.14 8.33
CA ASP A 197 17.79 11.34 9.15
C ASP A 197 16.85 11.12 10.34
N PHE A 198 15.67 10.57 10.10
CA PHE A 198 14.69 10.31 11.15
C PHE A 198 15.16 9.20 12.10
N SER A 199 15.87 8.19 11.61
CA SER A 199 16.48 7.16 12.49
C SER A 199 17.52 7.71 13.46
N ARG A 200 18.16 8.84 13.11
CA ARG A 200 19.14 9.52 13.97
C ARG A 200 18.48 10.52 14.91
N LYS A 201 17.47 11.25 14.41
CA LYS A 201 16.81 12.36 15.13
C LYS A 201 15.67 11.90 16.05
N THR A 202 15.14 10.71 15.84
CA THR A 202 13.99 10.18 16.59
C THR A 202 14.29 8.81 17.19
N ASN A 203 13.41 8.35 18.09
CA ASN A 203 13.50 7.03 18.70
C ASN A 203 12.97 5.91 17.78
N THR A 204 12.34 6.25 16.66
CA THR A 204 11.86 5.29 15.65
C THR A 204 12.99 4.95 14.68
N LYS A 205 13.17 3.67 14.36
CA LYS A 205 14.22 3.22 13.44
C LYS A 205 13.64 2.88 12.08
N PHE A 206 14.09 3.59 11.05
CA PHE A 206 13.67 3.40 9.67
C PHE A 206 14.76 2.66 8.87
N GLU A 207 14.40 1.55 8.25
CA GLU A 207 15.29 0.75 7.42
C GLU A 207 14.78 0.76 5.98
N PHE A 208 15.59 1.32 5.07
CA PHE A 208 15.19 1.54 3.68
C PHE A 208 15.63 0.39 2.76
N HIS A 209 14.67 -0.12 2.00
CA HIS A 209 14.81 -1.21 1.02
C HIS A 209 14.39 -0.74 -0.36
N LYS A 210 15.30 -0.88 -1.32
CA LYS A 210 14.97 -0.68 -2.74
C LYS A 210 14.62 -2.05 -3.31
N GLU A 211 13.37 -2.18 -3.74
CA GLU A 211 12.88 -3.41 -4.34
C GLU A 211 12.90 -3.31 -5.87
N ASN A 212 13.39 -4.36 -6.52
CA ASN A 212 13.24 -4.54 -7.96
C ASN A 212 12.36 -5.78 -8.15
N PHE A 213 11.10 -5.55 -8.46
CA PHE A 213 10.10 -6.57 -8.77
C PHE A 213 10.01 -6.81 -10.27
#